data_AF-A0A2V9NT95-F1
#
_entry.id   AF-A0A2V9NT95-F1
#
_cell.length_a   1.000
_cell.length_b   1.000
_cell.length_c   1.000
_cell.angle_alpha   90.00
_cell.angle_beta   90.00
_cell.angle_gamma   90.00
#
_symmetry.space_group_name_H-M   'P 1'
#
loop_
_entity.id
_entity.type
_entity.pdbx_description
1 polymer ?
#
loop_
_entity_poly.entity_id
_entity_poly.type
_entity_poly.pdbx_seq_one_letter_code
_entity_poly.pdbx_strand_id
1 'polypeptide(L)'
;MRIAYLDCFSGISGDMFLGALIDAGVPAKTFEDAVSVLAVGARLEISRVNRSGISAAKVDVIVEGEKDSPRDASAELSGRTGMSDPHGHSHSHEHSHTHAETQHGVHHFSPVLGEVGLSPSHAHQHGRGLAGIREIIGRATLSEFAKSTALSIFEKLGAAEAKIHDVPIEEIHFHEVGAVDALVDIVCAAVGAEAFQRDCKRNW
;
A
#
# COMPACT_ATOMS: atom_id res chain seq x y z
N MET A 1 17.42 -32.23 0.58
CA MET A 1 16.51 -31.37 -0.20
C MET A 1 15.88 -30.37 0.76
N ARG A 2 16.07 -29.06 0.55
CA ARG A 2 15.41 -28.02 1.35
C ARG A 2 14.15 -27.60 0.62
N ILE A 3 13.02 -27.63 1.32
CA ILE A 3 11.70 -27.30 0.77
C ILE A 3 11.16 -26.15 1.60
N ALA A 4 10.85 -25.03 0.95
CA ALA A 4 9.97 -24.03 1.54
C ALA A 4 8.54 -24.43 1.20
N TYR A 5 7.70 -24.59 2.22
CA TYR A 5 6.29 -24.89 2.08
C TYR A 5 5.49 -23.67 2.54
N LEU A 6 4.67 -23.14 1.64
CA LEU A 6 3.77 -22.03 1.93
C LEU A 6 2.34 -22.55 1.92
N ASP A 7 1.69 -22.53 3.08
CA ASP A 7 0.25 -22.75 3.19
C ASP A 7 -0.46 -21.39 3.18
N CYS A 8 -0.95 -21.01 2.00
CA CYS A 8 -1.60 -19.72 1.76
C CYS A 8 -3.11 -19.87 1.58
N PHE A 9 -3.79 -20.65 2.43
CA PHE A 9 -5.23 -20.92 2.31
C PHE A 9 -6.09 -19.64 2.21
N SER A 10 -5.66 -18.54 2.84
CA SER A 10 -6.29 -17.21 2.78
C SER A 10 -5.38 -16.14 2.16
N GLY A 11 -4.36 -16.55 1.40
CA GLY A 11 -3.31 -15.66 0.91
C GLY A 11 -2.19 -15.39 1.91
N ILE A 12 -1.20 -14.63 1.47
CA ILE A 12 -0.09 -14.11 2.28
C ILE A 12 0.17 -12.67 1.85
N SER A 13 0.27 -11.76 2.83
CA SER A 13 0.63 -10.37 2.56
C SER A 13 2.10 -10.27 2.12
N GLY A 14 2.44 -9.30 1.27
CA GLY A 14 3.79 -9.12 0.77
C GLY A 14 4.79 -8.90 1.89
N ASP A 15 4.50 -7.98 2.80
CA ASP A 15 5.31 -7.70 3.99
C ASP A 15 5.59 -8.94 4.85
N MET A 16 4.59 -9.81 5.04
CA MET A 16 4.71 -11.07 5.77
C MET A 16 5.60 -12.05 5.03
N PHE A 17 5.47 -12.14 3.71
CA PHE A 17 6.32 -13.01 2.90
C PHE A 17 7.78 -12.54 2.91
N LEU A 18 8.03 -11.24 2.78
CA LEU A 18 9.36 -10.65 2.88
C LEU A 18 9.98 -10.90 4.27
N GLY A 19 9.22 -10.69 5.35
CA GLY A 19 9.64 -11.00 6.71
C GLY A 19 10.01 -12.47 6.90
N ALA A 20 9.20 -13.38 6.37
CA ALA A 20 9.47 -14.82 6.39
C ALA A 20 10.76 -15.18 5.63
N LEU A 21 11.03 -14.54 4.49
CA LEU A 21 12.28 -14.75 3.74
C LEU A 21 13.50 -14.25 4.49
N ILE A 22 13.40 -13.10 5.19
CA ILE A 22 14.46 -12.59 6.06
C ILE A 22 14.76 -13.60 7.17
N ASP A 23 13.72 -14.11 7.84
CA ASP A 23 13.87 -15.11 8.90
C ASP A 23 14.38 -16.47 8.38
N ALA A 24 14.12 -16.78 7.12
CA ALA A 24 14.66 -17.94 6.44
C ALA A 24 16.13 -17.76 5.98
N GLY A 25 16.73 -16.58 6.22
CA GLY A 25 18.15 -16.31 6.01
C GLY A 25 18.48 -15.40 4.81
N VAL A 26 17.49 -14.86 4.11
CA VAL A 26 17.75 -13.87 3.05
C VAL A 26 18.20 -12.55 3.68
N PRO A 27 19.36 -11.98 3.29
CA PRO A 27 19.81 -10.72 3.87
C PRO A 27 18.83 -9.56 3.60
N ALA A 28 18.49 -8.79 4.64
CA ALA A 28 17.65 -7.59 4.54
C ALA A 28 18.10 -6.63 3.42
N LYS A 29 19.42 -6.44 3.30
CA LYS A 29 20.06 -5.61 2.27
C LYS A 29 19.65 -5.98 0.84
N THR A 30 19.37 -7.26 0.57
CA THR A 30 18.92 -7.72 -0.74
C THR A 30 17.62 -7.02 -1.15
N PHE A 31 16.71 -6.77 -0.20
CA PHE A 31 15.45 -6.07 -0.47
C PHE A 31 15.66 -4.56 -0.57
N GLU A 32 16.49 -3.98 0.30
CA GLU A 32 16.84 -2.54 0.25
C GLU A 32 17.48 -2.15 -1.08
N ASP A 33 18.43 -2.95 -1.56
CA ASP A 33 19.10 -2.75 -2.85
C ASP A 33 18.08 -2.85 -4.01
N ALA A 34 17.13 -3.81 -3.93
CA ALA A 34 16.09 -3.98 -4.93
C ALA A 34 15.12 -2.79 -5.00
N VAL A 35 14.67 -2.26 -3.85
CA VAL A 35 13.79 -1.09 -3.80
C VAL A 35 14.51 0.16 -4.31
N SER A 36 15.79 0.34 -3.96
CA SER A 36 16.61 1.47 -4.41
C SER A 36 16.67 1.58 -5.94
N VAL A 37 16.87 0.46 -6.65
CA VAL A 37 16.97 0.45 -8.12
C VAL A 37 15.64 0.65 -8.86
N LEU A 38 14.50 0.49 -8.18
CA LEU A 38 13.19 0.82 -8.77
C LEU A 38 13.00 2.33 -8.93
N ALA A 39 13.61 3.12 -8.03
CA ALA A 39 13.51 4.58 -7.98
C ALA A 39 12.04 5.07 -7.98
N VAL A 40 11.23 4.50 -7.08
CA VAL A 40 9.79 4.78 -6.92
C VAL A 40 9.46 5.57 -5.65
N GLY A 41 10.46 6.14 -4.98
CA GLY A 41 10.25 6.95 -3.77
C GLY A 41 9.86 6.15 -2.52
N ALA A 42 10.12 4.84 -2.51
CA ALA A 42 9.86 3.97 -1.38
C ALA A 42 11.14 3.55 -0.66
N ARG A 43 11.01 3.18 0.62
CA ARG A 43 12.04 2.47 1.40
C ARG A 43 11.40 1.37 2.23
N LEU A 44 12.23 0.44 2.70
CA LEU A 44 11.81 -0.59 3.64
C LEU A 44 12.27 -0.20 5.05
N GLU A 45 11.40 -0.42 6.04
CA GLU A 45 11.76 -0.42 7.44
C GLU A 45 11.60 -1.84 7.98
N ILE A 46 12.70 -2.40 8.49
CA ILE A 46 12.74 -3.78 8.97
C ILE A 46 12.95 -3.75 10.48
N SER A 47 12.04 -4.38 11.21
CA SER A 47 12.09 -4.47 12.66
C SER A 47 11.85 -5.89 13.15
N ARG A 48 12.24 -6.18 14.38
CA ARG A 48 11.84 -7.41 15.08
C ARG A 48 10.57 -7.15 15.85
N VAL A 49 9.59 -8.03 15.70
CA VAL A 49 8.39 -8.05 16.52
C VAL A 49 8.32 -9.33 17.33
N ASN A 50 7.64 -9.26 18.47
CA ASN A 50 7.20 -10.42 19.23
C ASN A 50 5.69 -10.27 19.47
N ARG A 51 4.91 -11.21 18.95
CA ARG A 51 3.46 -11.26 19.14
C ARG A 51 3.11 -12.61 19.73
N SER A 52 2.54 -12.62 20.92
CA SER A 52 2.15 -13.84 21.63
C SER A 52 3.28 -14.87 21.77
N GLY A 53 4.53 -14.41 21.97
CA GLY A 53 5.70 -15.27 22.13
C GLY A 53 6.36 -15.70 20.81
N ILE A 54 5.76 -15.38 19.66
CA ILE A 54 6.34 -15.67 18.34
C ILE A 54 7.12 -14.44 17.88
N SER A 55 8.42 -14.62 17.63
CA SER A 55 9.26 -13.55 17.09
C SER A 55 9.43 -13.69 15.59
N ALA A 56 9.19 -12.59 14.87
CA ALA A 56 9.33 -12.52 13.42
C ALA A 56 9.99 -11.22 12.98
N ALA A 57 10.62 -11.22 11.80
CA ALA A 57 10.93 -10.00 11.09
C ALA A 57 9.62 -9.38 10.56
N LYS A 58 9.47 -8.08 10.78
CA LYS A 58 8.40 -7.26 10.23
C LYS A 58 9.00 -6.29 9.24
N VAL A 59 8.43 -6.25 8.05
CA VAL A 59 8.81 -5.33 6.98
C VAL A 59 7.70 -4.32 6.84
N ASP A 60 8.03 -3.04 6.81
CA ASP A 60 7.08 -1.96 6.54
C ASP A 60 7.55 -1.23 5.27
N VAL A 61 6.67 -1.07 4.29
CA VAL A 61 6.94 -0.27 3.09
C VAL A 61 6.55 1.18 3.39
N ILE A 62 7.51 2.09 3.26
CA ILE A 62 7.31 3.52 3.51
C ILE A 62 7.37 4.25 2.17
N VAL A 63 6.31 4.96 1.83
CA VAL A 63 6.16 5.72 0.58
C VAL A 63 6.03 7.20 0.96
N GLU A 64 6.92 8.05 0.43
CA GLU A 64 6.90 9.51 0.69
C GLU A 64 6.93 9.91 2.19
N GLY A 65 7.43 9.03 3.05
CA GLY A 65 7.55 9.29 4.50
C GLY A 65 6.36 8.81 5.33
N GLU A 66 5.27 8.37 4.69
CA GLU A 66 4.15 7.73 5.36
C GLU A 66 4.24 6.21 5.21
N LYS A 67 3.92 5.52 6.30
CA LYS A 67 3.73 4.08 6.25
C LYS A 67 2.44 3.82 5.47
N ASP A 68 2.52 3.05 4.40
CA ASP A 68 1.30 2.61 3.75
C ASP A 68 0.57 1.67 4.71
N SER A 69 -0.55 2.13 5.25
CA SER A 69 -1.38 1.33 6.15
C SER A 69 -2.29 0.45 5.31
N PRO A 70 -2.48 -0.84 5.63
CA PRO A 70 -3.44 -1.68 4.95
C PRO A 70 -4.80 -0.98 4.92
N ARG A 71 -5.26 -0.61 3.71
CA ARG A 71 -6.58 -0.03 3.53
C ARG A 71 -7.58 -1.12 3.93
N ASP A 72 -8.29 -0.83 5.02
CA ASP A 72 -9.34 -1.64 5.65
C ASP A 72 -8.93 -2.97 6.31
N ALA A 73 -8.24 -2.84 7.45
CA ALA A 73 -8.37 -3.78 8.57
C ALA A 73 -8.55 -3.06 9.92
N SER A 74 -9.23 -1.90 9.92
CA SER A 74 -9.52 -1.10 11.13
C SER A 74 -10.95 -1.27 11.64
N ALA A 75 -11.56 -2.43 11.42
CA ALA A 75 -12.55 -2.95 12.33
C ALA A 75 -11.95 -4.20 12.95
N GLU A 76 -11.16 -4.04 14.01
CA GLU A 76 -11.15 -4.89 15.21
C GLU A 76 -10.10 -4.34 16.20
N LEU A 77 -10.54 -4.19 17.46
CA LEU A 77 -9.76 -3.83 18.65
C LEU A 77 -9.64 -2.34 19.05
N SER A 78 -10.76 -1.62 19.12
CA SER A 78 -10.93 -0.61 20.19
C SER A 78 -11.26 -1.32 21.50
N GLY A 79 -10.21 -1.76 22.18
CA GLY A 79 -10.28 -2.24 23.56
C GLY A 79 -10.89 -1.18 24.47
N ARG A 80 -12.01 -1.52 25.09
CA ARG A 80 -12.75 -0.72 26.05
C ARG A 80 -11.93 -0.52 27.33
N THR A 81 -11.60 0.72 27.65
CA THR A 81 -11.42 1.17 29.04
C THR A 81 -12.10 2.51 29.19
N GLY A 82 -13.17 2.53 29.99
CA GLY A 82 -13.95 3.75 30.26
C GLY A 82 -13.36 4.62 31.36
N MET A 83 -13.77 5.89 31.33
CA MET A 83 -14.13 6.84 32.41
C MET A 83 -13.93 8.25 31.83
N SER A 84 -14.99 8.91 31.34
CA SER A 84 -15.87 9.86 32.06
C SER A 84 -15.44 11.32 31.91
N ASP A 85 -16.14 12.08 31.06
CA ASP A 85 -16.72 13.38 31.47
C ASP A 85 -17.77 13.88 30.43
N PRO A 86 -18.83 14.60 30.86
CA PRO A 86 -20.06 14.77 30.10
C PRO A 86 -20.19 16.17 29.48
N HIS A 87 -20.40 16.24 28.16
CA HIS A 87 -21.02 17.40 27.54
C HIS A 87 -22.15 16.95 26.62
N GLY A 88 -23.38 17.17 27.09
CA GLY A 88 -24.59 16.93 26.33
C GLY A 88 -24.79 18.02 25.28
N HIS A 89 -25.06 17.59 24.05
CA HIS A 89 -25.67 18.46 23.05
C HIS A 89 -26.93 17.79 22.50
N SER A 90 -28.04 18.44 22.83
CA SER A 90 -29.37 18.28 22.26
C SER A 90 -29.33 18.56 20.77
N HIS A 91 -29.75 17.60 19.94
CA HIS A 91 -30.05 17.85 18.53
C HIS A 91 -31.57 17.92 18.34
N SER A 92 -32.07 19.16 18.29
CA SER A 92 -33.39 19.50 17.76
C SER A 92 -33.28 19.65 16.24
N HIS A 93 -34.02 18.81 15.51
CA HIS A 93 -34.28 18.96 14.09
C HIS A 93 -35.25 20.10 13.83
N GLU A 94 -34.98 20.94 12.82
CA GLU A 94 -35.88 21.84 12.08
C GLU A 94 -34.99 22.66 11.10
N HIS A 95 -35.25 22.95 9.81
CA HIS A 95 -36.43 23.15 8.96
C HIS A 95 -36.05 22.97 7.46
N SER A 96 -36.96 22.52 6.58
CA SER A 96 -37.82 23.29 5.65
C SER A 96 -37.11 24.26 4.69
N HIS A 97 -37.29 24.03 3.38
CA HIS A 97 -36.98 24.99 2.32
C HIS A 97 -38.22 25.26 1.47
N THR A 98 -38.59 26.53 1.35
CA THR A 98 -39.45 27.09 0.30
C THR A 98 -38.88 28.42 -0.18
N HIS A 99 -39.04 28.68 -1.48
CA HIS A 99 -38.35 29.67 -2.29
C HIS A 99 -38.86 31.12 -2.18
N ALA A 100 -37.99 32.01 -2.68
CA ALA A 100 -38.26 33.18 -3.54
C ALA A 100 -38.35 34.59 -2.94
N GLU A 101 -37.62 35.47 -3.63
CA GLU A 101 -37.86 36.89 -3.95
C GLU A 101 -37.37 38.06 -3.06
N THR A 102 -36.52 38.89 -3.71
CA THR A 102 -36.65 40.36 -3.89
C THR A 102 -36.03 41.34 -2.87
N GLN A 103 -34.90 41.93 -3.31
CA GLN A 103 -34.48 43.34 -3.30
C GLN A 103 -34.06 44.13 -2.03
N HIS A 104 -32.91 44.83 -2.24
CA HIS A 104 -32.45 46.15 -1.77
C HIS A 104 -31.88 46.35 -0.36
N GLY A 105 -30.63 46.86 -0.29
CA GLY A 105 -30.16 47.66 0.85
C GLY A 105 -28.65 47.73 1.13
N VAL A 106 -27.92 48.60 0.40
CA VAL A 106 -26.94 49.60 0.89
C VAL A 106 -25.76 49.20 1.83
N HIS A 107 -24.54 49.36 1.29
CA HIS A 107 -23.25 49.86 1.85
C HIS A 107 -22.83 49.58 3.32
N HIS A 108 -21.72 48.85 3.54
CA HIS A 108 -20.39 49.37 3.99
C HIS A 108 -19.44 48.27 4.54
N PHE A 109 -18.14 48.43 4.26
CA PHE A 109 -16.93 47.87 4.94
C PHE A 109 -16.30 46.53 4.49
N SER A 110 -15.17 46.62 3.78
CA SER A 110 -14.07 45.62 3.71
C SER A 110 -13.08 45.82 4.89
N PRO A 111 -12.06 44.96 5.11
CA PRO A 111 -11.97 43.50 5.03
C PRO A 111 -11.35 42.90 6.33
N VAL A 112 -11.62 41.64 6.66
CA VAL A 112 -10.65 40.81 7.40
C VAL A 112 -10.62 39.45 6.72
N LEU A 113 -9.48 39.15 6.10
CA LEU A 113 -9.13 37.86 5.53
C LEU A 113 -9.08 36.82 6.65
N GLY A 114 -10.03 35.90 6.64
CA GLY A 114 -9.94 34.61 7.31
C GLY A 114 -10.02 33.55 6.24
N GLU A 115 -8.86 33.10 5.74
CA GLU A 115 -8.78 31.93 4.87
C GLU A 115 -9.35 30.73 5.62
N VAL A 116 -10.57 30.33 5.29
CA VAL A 116 -11.08 29.01 5.64
C VAL A 116 -10.33 28.05 4.72
N GLY A 117 -9.25 27.49 5.26
CA GLY A 117 -8.45 26.46 4.61
C GLY A 117 -9.37 25.35 4.14
N LEU A 118 -9.59 25.31 2.84
CA LEU A 118 -10.12 24.15 2.13
C LEU A 118 -9.24 22.97 2.54
N SER A 119 -9.82 22.03 3.29
CA SER A 119 -9.16 20.77 3.62
C SER A 119 -8.63 20.16 2.32
N PRO A 120 -7.36 19.71 2.26
CA PRO A 120 -6.82 19.12 1.05
C PRO A 120 -7.68 17.91 0.71
N SER A 121 -8.30 17.96 -0.46
CA SER A 121 -8.78 16.78 -1.14
C SER A 121 -7.63 15.78 -1.14
N HIS A 122 -7.83 14.63 -0.50
CA HIS A 122 -6.86 13.55 -0.47
C HIS A 122 -6.42 13.28 -1.91
N ALA A 123 -5.16 13.62 -2.21
CA ALA A 123 -4.56 13.33 -3.50
C ALA A 123 -4.44 11.81 -3.60
N HIS A 124 -5.47 11.16 -4.11
CA HIS A 124 -5.45 9.75 -4.43
C HIS A 124 -4.33 9.56 -5.46
N GLN A 125 -3.22 8.91 -5.08
CA GLN A 125 -2.26 8.43 -6.06
C GLN A 125 -3.01 7.51 -7.02
N HIS A 126 -3.23 8.00 -8.24
CA HIS A 126 -3.83 7.22 -9.31
C HIS A 126 -2.88 6.05 -9.61
N GLY A 127 -3.34 4.82 -9.32
CA GLY A 127 -2.53 3.64 -9.54
C GLY A 127 -2.04 3.53 -10.98
N ARG A 128 -0.86 2.93 -11.15
CA ARG A 128 -0.23 2.75 -12.46
C ARG A 128 -0.93 1.63 -13.23
N GLY A 129 -1.04 1.74 -14.55
CA GLY A 129 -1.42 0.62 -15.41
C GLY A 129 -0.26 -0.36 -15.65
N LEU A 130 -0.56 -1.51 -16.27
CA LEU A 130 0.43 -2.57 -16.53
C LEU A 130 1.63 -2.08 -17.36
N ALA A 131 1.40 -1.17 -18.32
CA ALA A 131 2.46 -0.59 -19.14
C ALA A 131 3.49 0.19 -18.30
N GLY A 132 3.04 1.02 -17.36
CA GLY A 132 3.93 1.77 -16.48
C GLY A 132 4.71 0.86 -15.53
N ILE A 133 4.08 -0.21 -15.03
CA ILE A 133 4.75 -1.22 -14.20
C ILE A 133 5.85 -1.94 -14.99
N ARG A 134 5.57 -2.34 -16.23
CA ARG A 134 6.54 -2.97 -17.13
C ARG A 134 7.76 -2.08 -17.37
N GLU A 135 7.54 -0.79 -17.59
CA GLU A 135 8.63 0.17 -17.80
C GLU A 135 9.52 0.29 -16.54
N ILE A 136 8.91 0.45 -15.36
CA ILE A 136 9.63 0.57 -14.09
C ILE A 136 10.47 -0.68 -13.80
N ILE A 137 9.91 -1.87 -13.96
CA ILE A 137 10.64 -3.14 -13.73
C ILE A 137 11.70 -3.34 -14.81
N GLY A 138 11.40 -3.00 -16.07
CA GLY A 138 12.30 -3.15 -17.21
C GLY A 138 13.59 -2.35 -17.05
N ARG A 139 13.49 -1.08 -16.62
CA ARG A 139 14.64 -0.18 -16.41
C ARG A 139 15.48 -0.51 -15.18
N ALA A 140 14.90 -1.20 -14.18
CA ALA A 140 15.58 -1.49 -12.94
C ALA A 140 16.74 -2.48 -13.14
N THR A 141 17.84 -2.30 -12.42
CA THR A 141 19.00 -3.20 -12.46
C THR A 141 18.76 -4.41 -11.57
N LEU A 142 17.83 -5.27 -11.99
CA LEU A 142 17.45 -6.53 -11.34
C LEU A 142 17.83 -7.73 -12.23
N SER A 143 17.88 -8.93 -11.65
CA SER A 143 18.12 -10.16 -12.42
C SER A 143 16.96 -10.44 -13.38
N GLU A 144 17.25 -11.14 -14.48
CA GLU A 144 16.21 -11.57 -15.43
C GLU A 144 15.17 -12.49 -14.79
N PHE A 145 15.58 -13.33 -13.84
CA PHE A 145 14.65 -14.15 -13.07
C PHE A 145 13.70 -13.30 -12.23
N ALA A 146 14.21 -12.30 -11.50
CA ALA A 146 13.36 -11.42 -10.69
C ALA A 146 12.41 -10.59 -11.56
N LYS A 147 12.91 -10.02 -12.67
CA LYS A 147 12.09 -9.28 -13.63
C LYS A 147 10.98 -10.14 -14.21
N SER A 148 11.32 -11.29 -14.78
CA SER A 148 10.35 -12.18 -15.41
C SER A 148 9.30 -12.69 -14.42
N THR A 149 9.71 -13.02 -13.19
CA THR A 149 8.79 -13.46 -12.14
C THR A 149 7.84 -12.34 -11.73
N ALA A 150 8.34 -11.14 -11.44
CA ALA A 150 7.52 -9.99 -11.06
C ALA A 150 6.53 -9.60 -12.17
N LEU A 151 7.00 -9.54 -13.43
CA LEU A 151 6.14 -9.25 -14.58
C LEU A 151 5.05 -10.29 -14.77
N SER A 152 5.37 -11.59 -14.63
CA SER A 152 4.36 -12.65 -14.72
C SER A 152 3.28 -12.55 -13.64
N ILE A 153 3.64 -12.10 -12.44
CA ILE A 153 2.67 -11.84 -11.36
C ILE A 153 1.76 -10.68 -11.77
N PHE A 154 2.32 -9.55 -12.20
CA PHE A 154 1.53 -8.39 -12.63
C PHE A 154 0.63 -8.67 -13.84
N GLU A 155 1.09 -9.49 -14.79
CA GLU A 155 0.26 -9.92 -15.93
C GLU A 155 -0.94 -10.75 -15.48
N LYS A 156 -0.76 -11.65 -14.51
CA LYS A 156 -1.86 -12.44 -13.95
C LYS A 156 -2.85 -11.56 -13.19
N LEU A 157 -2.35 -10.61 -12.39
CA LEU A 157 -3.20 -9.64 -11.68
C LEU A 157 -3.95 -8.76 -12.68
N GLY A 158 -3.27 -8.25 -13.70
CA GLY A 158 -3.87 -7.44 -14.77
C GLY A 158 -4.94 -8.21 -15.55
N ALA A 159 -4.70 -9.47 -15.88
CA ALA A 159 -5.71 -10.30 -16.55
C ALA A 159 -6.95 -10.52 -15.66
N ALA A 160 -6.75 -10.68 -14.35
CA ALA A 160 -7.85 -10.84 -13.40
C ALA A 160 -8.67 -9.55 -13.26
N GLU A 161 -8.02 -8.40 -13.06
CA GLU A 161 -8.70 -7.11 -12.97
C GLU A 161 -9.38 -6.74 -14.30
N ALA A 162 -8.77 -7.03 -15.45
CA ALA A 162 -9.34 -6.71 -16.77
C ALA A 162 -10.69 -7.40 -16.95
N LYS A 163 -10.76 -8.66 -16.49
CA LYS A 163 -11.98 -9.45 -16.51
C LYS A 163 -13.04 -8.92 -15.54
N ILE A 164 -12.65 -8.39 -14.38
CA ILE A 164 -13.58 -7.81 -13.40
C ILE A 164 -14.16 -6.48 -13.91
N HIS A 165 -13.34 -5.68 -14.58
CA HIS A 165 -13.69 -4.35 -15.07
C HIS A 165 -14.21 -4.32 -16.52
N ASP A 166 -14.21 -5.45 -17.23
CA ASP A 166 -14.62 -5.60 -18.63
C ASP A 166 -13.89 -4.64 -19.59
N VAL A 167 -12.58 -4.52 -19.42
CA VAL A 167 -11.70 -3.69 -20.25
C VAL A 167 -10.53 -4.52 -20.79
N PRO A 168 -9.93 -4.14 -21.94
CA PRO A 168 -8.68 -4.71 -22.39
C PRO A 168 -7.57 -4.58 -21.32
N ILE A 169 -6.69 -5.57 -21.22
CA ILE A 169 -5.60 -5.56 -20.22
C ILE A 169 -4.63 -4.39 -20.43
N GLU A 170 -4.51 -3.89 -21.65
CA GLU A 170 -3.70 -2.74 -22.01
C GLU A 170 -4.28 -1.41 -21.48
N GLU A 171 -5.59 -1.35 -21.28
CA GLU A 171 -6.32 -0.18 -20.79
C GLU A 171 -6.54 -0.20 -19.28
N ILE A 172 -5.96 -1.20 -18.60
CA ILE A 172 -6.21 -1.38 -17.19
C ILE A 172 -5.52 -0.33 -16.33
N HIS A 173 -6.28 0.21 -15.40
CA HIS A 173 -5.79 1.05 -14.32
C HIS A 173 -5.96 0.28 -13.02
N PHE A 174 -4.84 -0.19 -12.47
CA PHE A 174 -4.85 -0.90 -11.21
C PHE A 174 -5.25 0.05 -10.09
N HIS A 175 -6.36 -0.22 -9.41
CA HIS A 175 -6.85 0.64 -8.32
C HIS A 175 -6.13 0.37 -7.00
N GLU A 176 -5.72 -0.88 -6.78
CA GLU A 176 -5.03 -1.34 -5.57
C GLU A 176 -3.63 -1.87 -5.92
N VAL A 177 -3.55 -2.74 -6.92
CA VAL A 177 -2.28 -3.38 -7.36
C VAL A 177 -1.30 -2.40 -8.03
N GLY A 178 -1.75 -1.20 -8.40
CA GLY A 178 -0.97 -0.19 -9.12
C GLY A 178 -0.17 0.73 -8.21
N ALA A 179 -0.37 0.60 -6.91
CA ALA A 179 0.28 1.40 -5.90
C ALA A 179 1.76 1.01 -5.71
N VAL A 180 2.48 1.83 -4.96
CA VAL A 180 3.94 1.67 -4.78
C VAL A 180 4.26 0.51 -3.86
N ASP A 181 3.46 0.29 -2.82
CA ASP A 181 3.50 -0.86 -1.91
C ASP A 181 3.41 -2.19 -2.67
N ALA A 182 2.39 -2.39 -3.51
CA ALA A 182 2.19 -3.61 -4.27
C ALA A 182 3.35 -3.87 -5.25
N LEU A 183 3.89 -2.81 -5.87
CA LEU A 183 5.10 -2.91 -6.70
C LEU A 183 6.31 -3.38 -5.89
N VAL A 184 6.55 -2.75 -4.75
CA VAL A 184 7.66 -3.10 -3.87
C VAL A 184 7.53 -4.54 -3.39
N ASP A 185 6.35 -4.94 -2.91
CA ASP A 185 6.09 -6.29 -2.41
C ASP A 185 6.35 -7.36 -3.47
N ILE A 186 5.80 -7.21 -4.68
CA ILE A 186 5.94 -8.21 -5.75
C ILE A 186 7.40 -8.30 -6.22
N VAL A 187 8.07 -7.16 -6.40
CA VAL A 187 9.48 -7.15 -6.83
C VAL A 187 10.38 -7.76 -5.75
N CYS A 188 10.21 -7.35 -4.50
CA CYS A 188 10.99 -7.89 -3.39
C CYS A 188 10.72 -9.38 -3.17
N ALA A 189 9.47 -9.84 -3.32
CA ALA A 189 9.12 -11.26 -3.28
C ALA A 189 9.87 -12.06 -4.34
N ALA A 190 9.93 -11.55 -5.58
CA ALA A 190 10.66 -12.19 -6.68
C ALA A 190 12.17 -12.26 -6.43
N VAL A 191 12.77 -11.14 -5.98
CA VAL A 191 14.20 -11.07 -5.65
C VAL A 191 14.54 -11.98 -4.46
N GLY A 192 13.72 -11.96 -3.41
CA GLY A 192 13.93 -12.78 -2.22
C GLY A 192 13.78 -14.27 -2.49
N ALA A 193 12.80 -14.66 -3.30
CA ALA A 193 12.64 -16.05 -3.75
C ALA A 193 13.87 -16.52 -4.54
N GLU A 194 14.41 -15.69 -5.42
CA GLU A 194 15.65 -15.99 -6.15
C GLU A 194 16.84 -16.16 -5.19
N ALA A 195 17.03 -15.21 -4.28
CA ALA A 195 18.13 -15.23 -3.33
C ALA A 195 18.07 -16.48 -2.44
N PHE A 196 16.87 -16.82 -1.95
CA PHE A 196 16.63 -18.02 -1.15
C PHE A 196 16.97 -19.30 -1.91
N GLN A 197 16.57 -19.40 -3.19
CA GLN A 197 16.92 -20.54 -4.04
C GLN A 197 18.42 -20.68 -4.28
N ARG A 198 19.15 -19.57 -4.42
CA ARG A 198 20.61 -19.56 -4.62
C ARG A 198 21.36 -19.93 -3.34
N ASP A 199 20.92 -19.46 -2.19
CA ASP A 199 21.55 -19.81 -0.90
C ASP A 199 21.39 -21.31 -0.58
N CYS A 200 20.23 -21.88 -0.92
CA CYS A 200 19.99 -23.31 -0.82
C CYS A 200 21.01 -24.15 -1.63
N LYS A 201 21.64 -23.58 -2.66
CA LYS A 201 22.65 -24.24 -3.51
C LYS A 201 24.11 -23.96 -3.10
N ARG A 202 24.42 -22.91 -2.32
CA ARG A 202 25.80 -22.48 -2.02
C ARG A 202 26.37 -22.94 -0.68
N ASN A 203 25.53 -23.15 0.33
CA ASN A 203 26.04 -23.27 1.70
C ASN A 203 26.37 -24.68 2.20
N TRP A 204 26.21 -25.75 1.39
CA TRP A 204 26.56 -27.13 1.79
C TRP A 204 26.86 -28.02 0.58
#